data_AF-A0A259DER8-F1
#
_entry.id   AF-A0A259DER8-F1
#
_cell.length_a   1.000
_cell.length_b   1.000
_cell.length_c   1.000
_cell.angle_alpha   90.00
_cell.angle_beta   90.00
_cell.angle_gamma   90.00
#
_symmetry.space_group_name_H-M   'P 1'
#
loop_
_entity.id
_entity.type
_entity.pdbx_description
1 polymer ?
#
loop_
_entity_poly.entity_id
_entity_poly.type
_entity_poly.pdbx_seq_one_letter_code
_entity_poly.pdbx_strand_id
1 'polypeptide(L)'
;MIQTPQSAFKAAIVLSLGLHIVLLSVYVPADTKLPKKKDDLVVIKLEEPKPKQEEIIPLQSAQALTTKAPATQEAPSAPTAEEWAFASKYTLKNSKGYRHTWGKQVRSMMGAAVEGPDQGQVRFRIEISQNGSIAKVETLWKTSDKAEALARKAIYSMPASPPTPTGKPLIFERTISFTPFASDDAPFYADDCLPDTPSFNNPFAWDGKSPQEIKQNKPAEKLSPEALAECLKQLPQDSLEGVAAHSQRLLDQWGSSKLNQGK
;
A
#
# COMPACT_ATOMS: atom_id res chain seq x y z
N MET A 1 30.53 -67.52 3.14
CA MET A 1 29.90 -66.63 4.15
C MET A 1 28.92 -65.72 3.43
N ILE A 2 27.62 -65.94 3.63
CA ILE A 2 26.55 -65.20 2.94
C ILE A 2 26.27 -63.94 3.77
N GLN A 3 26.66 -62.76 3.27
CA GLN A 3 26.22 -61.48 3.84
C GLN A 3 24.73 -61.31 3.54
N THR A 4 23.89 -61.32 4.57
CA THR A 4 22.46 -61.04 4.44
C THR A 4 22.24 -59.59 4.00
N PRO A 5 21.17 -59.29 3.25
CA PRO A 5 20.91 -57.94 2.71
C PRO A 5 20.81 -56.86 3.80
N GLN A 6 20.47 -57.24 5.04
CA GLN A 6 20.48 -56.35 6.19
C GLN A 6 21.90 -55.89 6.61
N SER A 7 22.92 -56.73 6.43
CA SER A 7 24.31 -56.39 6.77
C SER A 7 24.90 -55.37 5.77
N ALA A 8 24.58 -55.52 4.49
CA ALA A 8 24.97 -54.57 3.44
C ALA A 8 24.27 -53.21 3.61
N PHE A 9 22.99 -53.20 3.98
CA PHE A 9 22.24 -51.96 4.24
C PHE A 9 22.79 -51.20 5.47
N LYS A 10 23.12 -51.91 6.55
CA LYS A 10 23.75 -51.30 7.73
C LYS A 10 25.13 -50.73 7.41
N ALA A 11 25.94 -51.43 6.62
CA ALA A 11 27.24 -50.94 6.18
C ALA A 11 27.12 -49.68 5.31
N ALA A 12 26.14 -49.62 4.41
CA ALA A 12 25.87 -48.45 3.58
C ALA A 12 25.44 -47.22 4.38
N ILE A 13 24.58 -47.41 5.40
CA ILE A 13 24.18 -46.31 6.31
C ILE A 13 25.38 -45.77 7.08
N VAL A 14 26.23 -46.64 7.63
CA VAL A 14 27.42 -46.22 8.41
C VAL A 14 28.40 -45.46 7.52
N LEU A 15 28.65 -45.92 6.29
CA LEU A 15 29.49 -45.22 5.32
C LEU A 15 28.90 -43.86 4.90
N SER A 16 27.59 -43.81 4.66
CA SER A 16 26.90 -42.56 4.33
C SER A 16 26.98 -41.55 5.47
N LEU A 17 26.72 -41.97 6.72
CA LEU A 17 26.85 -41.09 7.88
C LEU A 17 28.29 -40.63 8.09
N GLY A 18 29.28 -41.51 7.93
CA GLY A 18 30.69 -41.16 8.02
C GLY A 18 31.07 -40.09 6.99
N LEU A 19 30.63 -40.24 5.74
CA LEU A 19 30.88 -39.26 4.68
C LEU A 19 30.25 -37.89 5.00
N HIS A 20 29.03 -37.86 5.51
CA HIS A 20 28.34 -36.60 5.85
C HIS A 20 28.98 -35.90 7.06
N ILE A 21 29.48 -36.65 8.05
CA ILE A 21 30.20 -36.10 9.21
C ILE A 21 31.56 -35.51 8.79
N VAL A 22 32.26 -36.15 7.86
CA VAL A 22 33.51 -35.62 7.30
C VAL A 22 33.24 -34.35 6.48
N LEU A 23 32.17 -34.33 5.67
CA LEU A 23 31.78 -33.13 4.93
C LEU A 23 31.41 -31.96 5.86
N LEU A 24 30.69 -32.22 6.95
CA LEU A 24 30.35 -31.21 7.95
C LEU A 24 31.59 -30.67 8.68
N SER A 25 32.56 -31.51 8.99
CA SER A 25 33.80 -31.07 9.66
C SER A 25 34.75 -30.30 8.74
N VAL A 26 34.64 -30.46 7.41
CA VAL A 26 35.38 -29.65 6.42
C VAL A 26 34.67 -28.32 6.13
N TYR A 27 33.33 -28.26 6.19
CA TYR A 27 32.57 -27.08 5.79
C TYR A 27 32.13 -26.15 6.94
N VAL A 28 32.26 -26.57 8.20
CA VAL A 28 31.95 -25.73 9.36
C VAL A 28 33.24 -25.14 9.93
N PRO A 29 33.50 -23.83 9.79
CA PRO A 29 34.64 -23.19 10.43
C PRO A 29 34.47 -23.22 11.95
N ALA A 30 35.47 -23.76 12.66
CA ALA A 30 35.51 -23.92 14.12
C ALA A 30 35.77 -22.61 14.88
N ASP A 31 35.05 -21.53 14.53
CA ASP A 31 35.17 -20.23 15.18
C ASP A 31 33.80 -19.67 15.58
N THR A 32 33.04 -20.47 16.33
CA THR A 32 31.96 -19.92 17.14
C THR A 32 32.54 -19.41 18.46
N LYS A 33 33.02 -18.16 18.47
CA LYS A 33 33.23 -17.46 19.74
C LYS A 33 31.88 -17.31 20.44
N LEU A 34 31.66 -18.10 21.49
CA LEU A 34 30.57 -17.85 22.43
C LEU A 34 30.69 -16.41 22.96
N PRO A 35 29.60 -15.62 23.00
CA PRO A 35 29.64 -14.32 23.64
C PRO A 35 29.94 -14.51 25.13
N LYS A 36 31.10 -14.02 25.57
CA LYS A 36 31.42 -13.92 27.01
C LYS A 36 30.40 -13.01 27.66
N LYS A 37 29.58 -13.57 28.54
CA LYS A 37 28.80 -12.82 29.53
C LYS A 37 29.76 -11.97 30.36
N LYS A 38 29.63 -10.64 30.29
CA LYS A 38 30.28 -9.74 31.25
C LYS A 38 29.27 -9.48 32.36
N ASP A 39 29.53 -10.08 33.52
CA ASP A 39 28.90 -9.67 34.77
C ASP A 39 29.59 -8.38 35.21
N ASP A 40 29.03 -7.22 34.87
CA ASP A 40 29.40 -5.95 35.50
C ASP A 40 28.28 -5.54 36.46
N LEU A 41 28.45 -5.96 37.70
CA LEU A 41 27.59 -5.61 38.83
C LEU A 41 27.99 -4.19 39.26
N VAL A 42 27.33 -3.16 38.72
CA VAL A 42 27.49 -1.79 39.22
C VAL A 42 26.76 -1.69 40.55
N VAL A 43 27.50 -1.82 41.64
CA VAL A 43 27.07 -1.46 42.99
C VAL A 43 26.75 0.03 42.98
N ILE A 44 25.47 0.38 43.03
CA ILE A 44 25.02 1.75 43.24
C ILE A 44 25.34 2.10 44.69
N LYS A 45 26.49 2.75 44.91
CA LYS A 45 26.80 3.39 46.18
C LYS A 45 26.03 4.71 46.21
N LEU A 46 24.95 4.77 46.99
CA LEU A 46 24.28 6.02 47.33
C LEU A 46 25.25 6.86 48.19
N GLU A 47 25.72 7.98 47.66
CA GLU A 47 26.30 9.07 48.43
C GLU A 47 25.28 10.20 48.53
N GLU A 48 24.98 10.59 49.77
CA GLU A 48 24.07 11.68 50.14
C GLU A 48 24.59 13.05 49.68
N PRO A 49 23.69 14.03 49.41
CA PRO A 49 24.03 15.24 48.69
C PRO A 49 24.71 16.28 49.61
N LYS A 50 25.77 16.92 49.11
CA LYS A 50 26.39 18.10 49.72
C LYS A 50 26.00 19.36 48.91
N PRO A 51 25.54 20.44 49.56
CA PRO A 51 24.84 21.52 48.88
C PRO A 51 25.83 22.41 48.13
N LYS A 52 25.55 22.71 46.86
CA LYS A 52 26.27 23.73 46.10
C LYS A 52 25.27 24.68 45.44
N GLN A 53 25.36 25.92 45.91
CA GLN A 53 24.79 27.19 45.49
C GLN A 53 23.98 27.24 44.19
N GLU A 54 22.82 27.89 44.31
CA GLU A 54 21.99 28.43 43.25
C GLU A 54 22.82 29.21 42.22
N GLU A 55 23.01 28.62 41.05
CA GLU A 55 23.22 29.35 39.82
C GLU A 55 21.87 29.37 39.10
N ILE A 56 21.30 30.57 38.99
CA ILE A 56 20.02 30.83 38.36
C ILE A 56 20.17 30.46 36.88
N ILE A 57 19.79 29.25 36.50
CA ILE A 57 19.61 28.86 35.10
C ILE A 57 18.43 29.70 34.60
N PRO A 58 18.62 30.62 33.63
CA PRO A 58 17.49 31.23 32.97
C PRO A 58 16.69 30.08 32.38
N LEU A 59 15.39 30.02 32.68
CA LEU A 59 14.45 29.11 32.07
C LEU A 59 14.63 29.22 30.55
N GLN A 60 15.50 28.35 29.99
CA GLN A 60 15.65 28.18 28.56
C GLN A 60 14.33 27.59 28.13
N SER A 61 13.46 28.51 27.71
CA SER A 61 12.35 28.32 26.80
C SER A 61 12.45 26.99 26.07
N ALA A 62 11.34 26.26 26.04
CA ALA A 62 11.07 25.04 25.30
C ALA A 62 11.24 25.19 23.76
N GLN A 63 12.35 25.77 23.30
CA GLN A 63 12.67 26.14 21.92
C GLN A 63 13.90 25.38 21.39
N ALA A 64 14.28 24.27 22.02
CA ALA A 64 15.17 23.28 21.41
C ALA A 64 14.38 22.08 20.87
N LEU A 65 13.18 22.32 20.32
CA LEU A 65 12.64 21.43 19.29
C LEU A 65 13.32 21.87 17.99
N THR A 66 14.10 20.97 17.40
CA THR A 66 14.57 21.11 16.03
C THR A 66 13.39 21.49 15.12
N THR A 67 13.34 22.75 14.68
CA THR A 67 12.36 23.21 13.69
C THR A 67 12.73 22.59 12.35
N LYS A 68 12.37 21.32 12.13
CA LYS A 68 12.48 20.70 10.81
C LYS A 68 11.65 21.54 9.84
N ALA A 69 12.22 21.84 8.68
CA ALA A 69 11.46 22.47 7.61
C ALA A 69 10.25 21.59 7.25
N PRO A 70 9.06 22.18 7.01
CA PRO A 70 7.87 21.42 6.68
C PRO A 70 8.11 20.61 5.40
N ALA A 71 7.63 19.35 5.37
CA ALA A 71 7.69 18.56 4.17
C ALA A 71 6.90 19.25 3.03
N THR A 72 7.41 19.17 1.81
CA THR A 72 6.76 19.74 0.64
C THR A 72 6.74 18.71 -0.48
N GLN A 73 5.66 18.74 -1.28
CA GLN A 73 5.54 17.94 -2.49
C GLN A 73 4.93 18.79 -3.58
N GLU A 74 5.66 18.94 -4.67
CA GLU A 74 5.15 19.58 -5.87
C GLU A 74 3.90 18.86 -6.39
N ALA A 75 3.07 19.60 -7.13
CA ALA A 75 1.96 18.96 -7.81
C ALA A 75 2.49 17.87 -8.77
N PRO A 76 1.83 16.70 -8.86
CA PRO A 76 2.20 15.72 -9.86
C PRO A 76 2.01 16.33 -11.25
N SER A 77 2.80 15.88 -12.23
CA SER A 77 2.60 16.26 -13.61
C SER A 77 1.19 15.90 -14.07
N ALA A 78 0.59 16.77 -14.89
CA ALA A 78 -0.68 16.47 -15.55
C ALA A 78 -0.56 15.19 -16.39
N PRO A 79 -1.65 14.42 -16.55
CA PRO A 79 -1.60 13.23 -17.39
C PRO A 79 -1.24 13.54 -18.85
N THR A 80 -0.50 12.62 -19.47
CA THR A 80 -0.11 12.75 -20.88
C THR A 80 -1.27 12.38 -21.81
N ALA A 81 -1.12 12.71 -23.10
CA ALA A 81 -2.10 12.33 -24.12
C ALA A 81 -2.23 10.81 -24.25
N GLU A 82 -1.13 10.07 -24.12
CA GLU A 82 -1.10 8.60 -24.14
C GLU A 82 -1.85 8.02 -22.94
N GLU A 83 -1.67 8.59 -21.74
CA GLU A 83 -2.41 8.18 -20.55
C GLU A 83 -3.92 8.41 -20.70
N TRP A 84 -4.33 9.54 -21.29
CA TRP A 84 -5.74 9.79 -21.61
C TRP A 84 -6.27 8.86 -22.70
N ALA A 85 -5.48 8.56 -23.74
CA ALA A 85 -5.88 7.66 -24.82
C ALA A 85 -6.06 6.22 -24.34
N PHE A 86 -5.20 5.75 -23.43
CA PHE A 86 -5.37 4.48 -22.74
C PHE A 86 -6.64 4.51 -21.87
N ALA A 87 -6.76 5.54 -21.02
CA ALA A 87 -7.88 5.70 -20.10
C ALA A 87 -9.24 5.72 -20.81
N SER A 88 -9.34 6.37 -21.98
CA SER A 88 -10.58 6.44 -22.78
C SER A 88 -10.97 5.11 -23.44
N LYS A 89 -10.07 4.13 -23.49
CA LYS A 89 -10.32 2.80 -24.06
C LYS A 89 -10.52 1.72 -23.00
N TYR A 90 -10.03 1.98 -21.78
CA TYR A 90 -10.03 0.99 -20.71
C TYR A 90 -11.40 0.88 -20.02
N THR A 91 -12.10 -0.23 -20.23
CA THR A 91 -13.49 -0.42 -19.73
C THR A 91 -13.57 -1.14 -18.38
N LEU A 92 -12.53 -1.88 -18.01
CA LEU A 92 -12.57 -2.80 -16.86
C LEU A 92 -12.63 -2.09 -15.50
N LYS A 93 -13.18 -2.81 -14.51
CA LYS A 93 -13.36 -2.37 -13.11
C LYS A 93 -13.95 -0.96 -12.99
N ASN A 94 -15.03 -0.69 -13.74
CA ASN A 94 -15.71 0.60 -13.82
C ASN A 94 -14.75 1.71 -14.35
N SER A 95 -14.08 1.44 -15.47
CA SER A 95 -13.14 2.37 -16.12
C SER A 95 -12.06 2.89 -15.19
N LYS A 96 -11.39 1.97 -14.48
CA LYS A 96 -10.37 2.28 -13.45
C LYS A 96 -9.28 3.23 -13.95
N GLY A 97 -8.76 3.01 -15.16
CA GLY A 97 -7.78 3.90 -15.78
C GLY A 97 -8.30 5.33 -15.93
N TYR A 98 -9.53 5.50 -16.40
CA TYR A 98 -10.19 6.81 -16.49
C TYR A 98 -10.28 7.52 -15.15
N ARG A 99 -10.76 6.83 -14.10
CA ARG A 99 -10.89 7.42 -12.76
C ARG A 99 -9.54 7.85 -12.17
N HIS A 100 -8.51 7.04 -12.38
CA HIS A 100 -7.16 7.35 -11.93
C HIS A 100 -6.62 8.58 -12.66
N THR A 101 -6.65 8.58 -13.99
CA THR A 101 -6.16 9.69 -14.83
C THR A 101 -6.89 10.98 -14.53
N TRP A 102 -8.21 10.91 -14.33
CA TRP A 102 -9.02 12.05 -13.88
C TRP A 102 -8.56 12.58 -12.52
N GLY A 103 -8.35 11.71 -11.53
CA GLY A 103 -7.85 12.14 -10.21
C GLY A 103 -6.46 12.76 -10.27
N LYS A 104 -5.55 12.20 -11.09
CA LYS A 104 -4.21 12.74 -11.35
C LYS A 104 -4.28 14.15 -11.97
N GLN A 105 -5.17 14.36 -12.95
CA GLN A 105 -5.42 15.68 -13.55
C GLN A 105 -5.92 16.71 -12.54
N VAL A 106 -6.84 16.31 -11.64
CA VAL A 106 -7.32 17.21 -10.59
C VAL A 106 -6.16 17.58 -9.66
N ARG A 107 -5.41 16.59 -9.19
CA ARG A 107 -4.30 16.81 -8.26
C ARG A 107 -3.17 17.65 -8.86
N SER A 108 -2.88 17.52 -10.16
CA SER A 108 -1.87 18.33 -10.85
C SER A 108 -2.22 19.83 -10.88
N MET A 109 -3.52 20.17 -10.78
CA MET A 109 -4.00 21.55 -10.80
C MET A 109 -4.13 22.19 -9.41
N MET A 110 -3.90 21.42 -8.34
CA MET A 110 -4.04 21.91 -6.96
C MET A 110 -2.79 22.60 -6.41
N GLY A 111 -1.65 22.52 -7.11
CA GLY A 111 -0.38 23.12 -6.70
C GLY A 111 0.41 22.28 -5.69
N ALA A 112 1.50 22.84 -5.17
CA ALA A 112 2.36 22.20 -4.20
C ALA A 112 1.65 22.02 -2.85
N ALA A 113 1.77 20.84 -2.26
CA ALA A 113 1.30 20.56 -0.91
C ALA A 113 2.45 20.80 0.08
N VAL A 114 2.12 21.46 1.20
CA VAL A 114 3.07 21.77 2.27
C VAL A 114 2.50 21.18 3.56
N GLU A 115 3.37 20.57 4.36
CA GLU A 115 3.03 20.07 5.68
C GLU A 115 2.48 21.21 6.56
N GLY A 116 1.31 20.97 7.15
CA GLY A 116 0.65 21.97 7.99
C GLY A 116 -0.83 21.69 8.20
N PRO A 117 -1.57 22.64 8.80
CA PRO A 117 -3.01 22.50 9.05
C PRO A 117 -3.85 22.48 7.78
N ASP A 118 -3.30 23.01 6.69
CA ASP A 118 -3.95 23.12 5.39
C ASP A 118 -3.90 21.83 4.57
N GLN A 119 -3.01 20.90 4.91
CA GLN A 119 -2.91 19.61 4.24
C GLN A 119 -4.13 18.75 4.56
N GLY A 120 -4.47 17.82 3.68
CA GLY A 120 -5.54 16.88 3.97
C GLY A 120 -6.06 16.15 2.75
N GLN A 121 -7.20 15.53 2.93
CA GLN A 121 -7.84 14.70 1.93
C GLN A 121 -9.32 15.07 1.86
N VAL A 122 -9.89 14.90 0.67
CA VAL A 122 -11.31 15.08 0.44
C VAL A 122 -11.81 13.94 -0.44
N ARG A 123 -12.88 13.27 -0.02
CA ARG A 123 -13.52 12.22 -0.82
C ARG A 123 -14.77 12.78 -1.46
N PHE A 124 -14.79 12.71 -2.78
CA PHE A 124 -15.95 13.11 -3.58
C PHE A 124 -16.68 11.88 -4.12
N ARG A 125 -17.97 12.04 -4.36
CA ARG A 125 -18.75 11.28 -5.33
C ARG A 125 -18.87 12.12 -6.60
N ILE A 126 -18.39 11.59 -7.70
CA ILE A 126 -18.32 12.28 -9.00
C ILE A 126 -19.21 11.54 -9.98
N GLU A 127 -19.94 12.31 -10.79
CA GLU A 127 -20.65 11.83 -11.97
C GLU A 127 -20.12 12.56 -13.20
N ILE A 128 -19.68 11.78 -14.19
CA ILE A 128 -19.18 12.26 -15.47
C ILE A 128 -20.12 11.77 -16.56
N SER A 129 -20.57 12.69 -17.41
CA SER A 129 -21.42 12.40 -18.57
C SER A 129 -20.66 11.62 -19.65
N GLN A 130 -21.40 11.01 -20.58
CA GLN A 130 -20.83 10.18 -21.65
C GLN A 130 -19.81 10.92 -22.52
N ASN A 131 -19.99 12.23 -22.70
CA ASN A 131 -19.10 13.13 -23.43
C ASN A 131 -17.85 13.57 -22.63
N GLY A 132 -17.68 13.08 -21.40
CA GLY A 132 -16.56 13.45 -20.53
C GLY A 132 -16.79 14.70 -19.69
N SER A 133 -17.94 15.39 -19.75
CA SER A 133 -18.20 16.57 -18.92
C SER A 133 -18.65 16.20 -17.50
N ILE A 134 -18.24 16.99 -16.51
CA ILE A 134 -18.70 16.82 -15.12
C ILE A 134 -20.20 17.10 -15.02
N ALA A 135 -20.98 16.13 -14.54
CA ALA A 135 -22.41 16.26 -14.31
C ALA A 135 -22.72 16.61 -12.84
N LYS A 136 -22.04 15.96 -11.89
CA LYS A 136 -22.26 16.18 -10.44
C LYS A 136 -20.96 15.97 -9.65
N VAL A 137 -20.76 16.81 -8.63
CA VAL A 137 -19.66 16.68 -7.66
C VAL A 137 -20.19 16.89 -6.25
N GLU A 138 -20.18 15.84 -5.45
CA GLU A 138 -20.66 15.83 -4.07
C GLU A 138 -19.53 15.47 -3.11
N THR A 139 -19.35 16.24 -2.03
CA THR A 139 -18.36 15.95 -1.01
C THR A 139 -18.95 14.94 -0.03
N LEU A 140 -18.31 13.78 0.10
CA LEU A 140 -18.70 12.76 1.09
C LEU A 140 -18.07 13.05 2.45
N TRP A 141 -16.78 13.38 2.47
CA TRP A 141 -16.08 13.84 3.66
C TRP A 141 -14.82 14.61 3.28
N LYS A 142 -14.31 15.41 4.22
CA LYS A 142 -13.05 16.15 4.10
C LYS A 142 -12.31 16.21 5.43
N THR A 143 -10.99 16.33 5.36
CA THR A 143 -10.14 16.62 6.52
C THR A 143 -9.54 18.03 6.47
N SER A 144 -9.69 18.76 5.35
CA SER A 144 -9.20 20.13 5.18
C SER A 144 -10.13 20.91 4.23
N ASP A 145 -10.56 22.09 4.66
CA ASP A 145 -11.37 23.01 3.85
C ASP A 145 -10.58 23.55 2.66
N LYS A 146 -9.29 23.82 2.84
CA LYS A 146 -8.42 24.29 1.76
C LYS A 146 -8.22 23.21 0.70
N ALA A 147 -8.04 21.96 1.11
CA ALA A 147 -7.93 20.83 0.19
C ALA A 147 -9.21 20.67 -0.64
N GLU A 148 -10.39 20.78 -0.02
CA GLU A 148 -11.67 20.77 -0.73
C GLU A 148 -11.79 21.94 -1.72
N ALA A 149 -11.50 23.17 -1.27
CA ALA A 149 -11.62 24.36 -2.11
C ALA A 149 -10.72 24.28 -3.35
N LEU A 150 -9.46 23.84 -3.18
CA LEU A 150 -8.51 23.63 -4.26
C LEU A 150 -8.98 22.52 -5.21
N ALA A 151 -9.46 21.40 -4.68
CA ALA A 151 -9.94 20.29 -5.50
C ALA A 151 -11.18 20.69 -6.32
N ARG A 152 -12.15 21.39 -5.71
CA ARG A 152 -13.34 21.90 -6.43
C ARG A 152 -12.94 22.90 -7.51
N LYS A 153 -12.04 23.83 -7.20
CA LYS A 153 -11.51 24.77 -8.20
C LYS A 153 -10.87 24.04 -9.36
N ALA A 154 -10.03 23.04 -9.09
CA ALA A 154 -9.39 22.20 -10.11
C ALA A 154 -10.42 21.45 -10.97
N ILE A 155 -11.40 20.79 -10.36
CA ILE A 155 -12.46 20.04 -11.07
C ILE A 155 -13.26 20.93 -12.01
N TYR A 156 -13.61 22.16 -11.61
CA TYR A 156 -14.37 23.07 -12.48
C TYR A 156 -13.50 23.79 -13.52
N SER A 157 -12.18 23.80 -13.34
CA SER A 157 -11.24 24.48 -14.24
C SER A 157 -10.52 23.52 -15.18
N MET A 158 -10.70 22.21 -15.03
CA MET A 158 -9.98 21.21 -15.81
C MET A 158 -10.38 21.28 -17.30
N PRO A 159 -9.45 20.95 -18.21
CA PRO A 159 -9.81 20.81 -19.62
C PRO A 159 -10.86 19.70 -19.80
N ALA A 160 -11.61 19.76 -20.90
CA ALA A 160 -12.58 18.72 -21.23
C ALA A 160 -11.88 17.36 -21.32
N SER A 161 -12.30 16.41 -20.47
CA SER A 161 -11.81 15.04 -20.55
C SER A 161 -12.41 14.30 -21.75
N PRO A 162 -11.73 13.26 -22.27
CA PRO A 162 -12.27 12.45 -23.36
C PRO A 162 -13.60 11.78 -22.96
N PRO A 163 -14.39 11.30 -23.94
CA PRO A 163 -15.60 10.52 -23.66
C PRO A 163 -15.34 9.31 -22.76
N THR A 164 -16.38 8.87 -22.03
CA THR A 164 -16.24 7.71 -21.13
C THR A 164 -16.04 6.43 -21.95
N PRO A 165 -15.21 5.47 -21.49
CA PRO A 165 -14.84 4.29 -22.29
C PRO A 165 -16.01 3.38 -22.64
N THR A 166 -17.05 3.37 -21.80
CA THR A 166 -18.23 2.52 -21.96
C THR A 166 -19.36 3.22 -22.70
N GLY A 167 -19.21 4.50 -23.06
CA GLY A 167 -20.28 5.34 -23.60
C GLY A 167 -21.45 5.58 -22.62
N LYS A 168 -21.29 5.25 -21.33
CA LYS A 168 -22.28 5.46 -20.27
C LYS A 168 -21.78 6.50 -19.27
N PRO A 169 -22.67 7.17 -18.53
CA PRO A 169 -22.25 8.04 -17.44
C PRO A 169 -21.40 7.25 -16.43
N LEU A 170 -20.31 7.84 -15.97
CA LEU A 170 -19.38 7.23 -15.04
C LEU A 170 -19.60 7.84 -13.65
N ILE A 171 -20.08 7.04 -12.71
CA ILE A 171 -20.27 7.41 -11.32
C ILE A 171 -19.25 6.67 -10.47
N PHE A 172 -18.49 7.40 -9.66
CA PHE A 172 -17.48 6.81 -8.80
C PHE A 172 -17.16 7.70 -7.60
N GLU A 173 -16.51 7.10 -6.62
CA GLU A 173 -15.95 7.83 -5.48
C GLU A 173 -14.44 7.92 -5.62
N ARG A 174 -13.88 9.09 -5.32
CA ARG A 174 -12.43 9.30 -5.32
C ARG A 174 -12.02 10.23 -4.20
N THR A 175 -11.03 9.78 -3.43
CA THR A 175 -10.30 10.63 -2.50
C THR A 175 -9.23 11.39 -3.26
N ILE A 176 -9.16 12.71 -3.08
CA ILE A 176 -8.09 13.56 -3.62
C ILE A 176 -7.24 14.00 -2.44
N SER A 177 -5.93 13.76 -2.54
CA SER A 177 -4.98 13.96 -1.44
C SER A 177 -4.11 15.18 -1.68
N PHE A 178 -4.25 16.18 -0.81
CA PHE A 178 -3.42 17.38 -0.79
C PHE A 178 -2.48 17.32 0.41
N THR A 179 -1.46 16.48 0.30
CA THR A 179 -0.46 16.25 1.37
C THR A 179 0.94 16.18 0.73
N PRO A 180 2.01 16.49 1.49
CA PRO A 180 3.37 16.34 1.01
C PRO A 180 3.85 14.88 0.97
N PHE A 181 3.00 13.93 1.38
CA PHE A 181 3.28 12.51 1.43
C PHE A 181 2.58 11.77 0.29
N ALA A 182 3.29 10.78 -0.28
CA ALA A 182 2.80 9.96 -1.38
C ALA A 182 1.47 9.26 -1.01
N SER A 183 0.45 9.48 -1.82
CA SER A 183 -0.90 8.95 -1.58
C SER A 183 -1.69 8.62 -2.86
N ASP A 184 -1.22 9.05 -4.03
CA ASP A 184 -1.85 8.77 -5.33
C ASP A 184 -0.97 7.84 -6.16
N ASP A 185 -1.07 6.55 -5.83
CA ASP A 185 -0.30 5.49 -6.46
C ASP A 185 -0.87 5.06 -7.82
N ALA A 186 0.04 4.70 -8.74
CA ALA A 186 -0.35 4.13 -10.02
C ALA A 186 -1.18 2.84 -9.84
N PRO A 187 -2.26 2.67 -10.61
CA PRO A 187 -3.18 1.55 -10.51
C PRO A 187 -2.52 0.28 -11.05
N PHE A 188 -2.74 -0.84 -10.35
CA PHE A 188 -2.25 -2.15 -10.77
C PHE A 188 -3.30 -2.88 -11.60
N TYR A 189 -3.00 -3.26 -12.85
CA TYR A 189 -4.01 -3.78 -13.78
C TYR A 189 -4.03 -5.30 -13.97
N ALA A 190 -2.96 -6.03 -13.59
CA ALA A 190 -2.82 -7.45 -13.92
C ALA A 190 -4.01 -8.32 -13.49
N ASP A 191 -4.61 -7.98 -12.34
CA ASP A 191 -5.70 -8.74 -11.73
C ASP A 191 -7.10 -8.26 -12.17
N ASP A 192 -7.22 -7.29 -13.07
CA ASP A 192 -8.51 -6.68 -13.39
C ASP A 192 -9.45 -7.62 -14.18
N CYS A 193 -8.92 -8.73 -14.72
CA CYS A 193 -9.72 -9.81 -15.32
C CYS A 193 -10.11 -10.92 -14.34
N LEU A 194 -9.60 -10.89 -13.10
CA LEU A 194 -10.02 -11.84 -12.08
C LEU A 194 -11.46 -11.53 -11.64
N PRO A 195 -12.25 -12.58 -11.35
CA PRO A 195 -13.61 -12.41 -10.86
C PRO A 195 -13.58 -11.62 -9.55
N ASP A 196 -14.58 -10.75 -9.35
CA ASP A 196 -14.69 -10.01 -8.11
C ASP A 196 -14.83 -10.96 -6.92
N THR A 197 -14.26 -10.57 -5.79
CA THR A 197 -14.44 -11.31 -4.55
C THR A 197 -15.93 -11.32 -4.19
N PRO A 198 -16.47 -12.48 -3.78
CA PRO A 198 -17.88 -12.56 -3.45
C PRO A 198 -18.17 -11.67 -2.25
N SER A 199 -19.31 -10.97 -2.26
CA SER A 199 -19.77 -10.20 -1.12
C SER A 199 -19.87 -11.11 0.10
N PHE A 200 -19.17 -10.76 1.18
CA PHE A 200 -19.30 -11.47 2.43
C PHE A 200 -20.68 -11.21 3.04
N ASN A 201 -21.47 -12.27 3.21
CA ASN A 201 -22.64 -12.26 4.07
C ASN A 201 -22.36 -13.16 5.27
N ASN A 202 -22.63 -12.66 6.48
CA ASN A 202 -22.51 -13.48 7.69
C ASN A 202 -23.60 -14.57 7.64
N PRO A 203 -23.23 -15.87 7.56
CA PRO A 203 -24.20 -16.95 7.47
C PRO A 203 -25.10 -17.07 8.70
N PHE A 204 -24.68 -16.49 9.83
CA PHE A 204 -25.38 -16.53 11.11
C PHE A 204 -26.12 -15.22 11.43
N ALA A 205 -26.11 -14.23 10.53
CA ALA A 205 -26.86 -13.00 10.72
C ALA A 205 -28.37 -13.29 10.69
N TRP A 206 -29.06 -12.99 11.78
CA TRP A 206 -30.49 -13.23 11.97
C TRP A 206 -31.22 -11.94 12.35
N ASP A 207 -32.42 -11.74 11.81
CA ASP A 207 -33.23 -10.52 11.97
C ASP A 207 -34.13 -10.53 13.22
N GLY A 208 -34.13 -11.63 13.98
CA GLY A 208 -34.93 -11.80 15.19
C GLY A 208 -36.40 -12.12 14.94
N LYS A 209 -36.85 -12.22 13.69
CA LYS A 209 -38.28 -12.34 13.32
C LYS A 209 -38.56 -13.48 12.36
N SER A 210 -37.65 -13.74 11.43
CA SER A 210 -37.79 -14.80 10.43
C SER A 210 -37.29 -16.15 10.99
N PRO A 211 -37.58 -17.29 10.36
CA PRO A 211 -36.88 -18.52 10.66
C PRO A 211 -35.36 -18.36 10.49
N GLN A 212 -34.58 -18.95 11.39
CA GLN A 212 -33.12 -18.86 11.33
C GLN A 212 -32.60 -19.78 10.22
N GLU A 213 -32.08 -19.19 9.15
CA GLU A 213 -31.50 -19.91 8.01
C GLU A 213 -30.02 -19.57 7.85
N ILE A 214 -29.19 -20.60 7.66
CA ILE A 214 -27.77 -20.41 7.35
C ILE A 214 -27.66 -20.04 5.87
N LYS A 215 -27.39 -18.76 5.59
CA LYS A 215 -27.22 -18.27 4.22
C LYS A 215 -25.84 -18.66 3.70
N GLN A 216 -25.78 -19.40 2.60
CA GLN A 216 -24.51 -19.64 1.90
C GLN A 216 -24.10 -18.41 1.08
N ASN A 217 -22.81 -18.12 1.07
CA ASN A 217 -22.27 -17.06 0.23
C ASN A 217 -22.34 -17.46 -1.25
N LYS A 218 -22.81 -16.53 -2.09
CA LYS A 218 -22.84 -16.71 -3.54
C LYS A 218 -21.40 -16.87 -4.06
N PRO A 219 -21.09 -17.91 -4.85
CA PRO A 219 -19.80 -18.03 -5.51
C PRO A 219 -19.53 -16.82 -6.43
N ALA A 220 -18.24 -16.49 -6.59
CA ALA A 220 -17.83 -15.47 -7.55
C ALA A 220 -18.22 -15.86 -8.97
N GLU A 221 -18.82 -14.93 -9.71
CA GLU A 221 -19.24 -15.13 -11.10
C GLU A 221 -18.01 -15.07 -12.00
N LYS A 222 -17.72 -16.18 -12.68
CA LYS A 222 -16.58 -16.29 -13.59
C LYS A 222 -16.98 -15.80 -14.97
N LEU A 223 -16.07 -15.08 -15.64
CA LEU A 223 -16.22 -14.72 -17.04
C LEU A 223 -16.27 -15.99 -17.92
N SER A 224 -16.99 -15.92 -19.03
CA SER A 224 -16.89 -16.95 -20.07
C SER A 224 -15.47 -16.95 -20.66
N PRO A 225 -15.01 -18.07 -21.25
CA PRO A 225 -13.67 -18.14 -21.85
C PRO A 225 -13.43 -17.05 -22.91
N GLU A 226 -14.44 -16.74 -23.70
CA GLU A 226 -14.40 -15.69 -24.73
C GLU A 226 -14.30 -14.29 -24.11
N ALA A 227 -15.12 -14.00 -23.09
CA ALA A 227 -15.08 -12.73 -22.38
C ALA A 227 -13.77 -12.53 -21.62
N LEU A 228 -13.19 -13.62 -21.08
CA LEU A 228 -11.87 -13.59 -20.45
C LEU A 228 -10.78 -13.28 -21.47
N ALA A 229 -10.79 -13.90 -22.64
CA ALA A 229 -9.83 -13.61 -23.71
C ALA A 229 -9.93 -12.15 -24.17
N GLU A 230 -11.14 -11.61 -24.30
CA GLU A 230 -11.36 -10.20 -24.63
C GLU A 230 -10.88 -9.26 -23.52
N CYS A 231 -11.08 -9.63 -22.26
CA CYS A 231 -10.58 -8.90 -21.10
C CYS A 231 -9.06 -8.80 -21.10
N LEU A 232 -8.37 -9.94 -21.33
CA LEU A 232 -6.90 -10.01 -21.32
C LEU A 232 -6.27 -9.13 -22.40
N LYS A 233 -6.96 -8.88 -23.53
CA LYS A 233 -6.49 -7.95 -24.58
C LYS A 233 -6.49 -6.48 -24.14
N GLN A 234 -7.32 -6.11 -23.17
CA GLN A 234 -7.40 -4.73 -22.66
C GLN A 234 -6.35 -4.43 -21.59
N LEU A 235 -5.76 -5.46 -20.98
CA LEU A 235 -4.75 -5.26 -19.95
C LEU A 235 -3.52 -4.58 -20.58
N PRO A 236 -3.00 -3.50 -19.97
CA PRO A 236 -1.74 -2.94 -20.41
C PRO A 236 -0.65 -3.99 -20.22
N GLN A 237 0.37 -3.95 -21.08
CA GLN A 237 1.58 -4.69 -20.83
C GLN A 237 2.25 -4.06 -19.61
N ASP A 238 2.21 -4.74 -18.47
CA ASP A 238 2.83 -4.22 -17.25
C ASP A 238 4.32 -3.98 -17.51
N SER A 239 4.80 -2.77 -17.19
CA SER A 239 6.24 -2.50 -17.23
C SER A 239 6.92 -3.16 -16.03
N LEU A 240 8.15 -3.63 -16.23
CA LEU A 240 8.95 -4.22 -15.14
C LEU A 240 9.09 -3.24 -13.98
N GLU A 241 9.20 -1.94 -14.28
CA GLU A 241 9.29 -0.87 -13.30
C GLU A 241 7.98 -0.69 -12.52
N GLY A 242 6.82 -0.84 -13.17
CA GLY A 242 5.52 -0.76 -12.53
C GLY A 242 5.29 -1.92 -11.55
N VAL A 243 5.67 -3.13 -11.95
CA VAL A 243 5.61 -4.33 -11.09
C VAL A 243 6.61 -4.22 -9.93
N ALA A 244 7.83 -3.74 -10.20
CA ALA A 244 8.85 -3.54 -9.18
C ALA A 244 8.42 -2.48 -8.16
N ALA A 245 7.87 -1.34 -8.61
CA ALA A 245 7.35 -0.29 -7.74
C ALA A 245 6.18 -0.81 -6.89
N HIS A 246 5.26 -1.58 -7.47
CA HIS A 246 4.18 -2.22 -6.72
C HIS A 246 4.72 -3.18 -5.64
N SER A 247 5.66 -4.06 -6.01
CA SER A 247 6.27 -5.02 -5.09
C SER A 247 7.04 -4.33 -3.97
N GLN A 248 7.79 -3.27 -4.30
CA GLN A 248 8.52 -2.46 -3.34
C GLN A 248 7.57 -1.80 -2.33
N ARG A 249 6.42 -1.28 -2.78
CA ARG A 249 5.40 -0.74 -1.86
C ARG A 249 4.85 -1.78 -0.91
N LEU A 250 4.54 -2.99 -1.40
CA LEU A 250 4.09 -4.08 -0.52
C LEU A 250 5.16 -4.41 0.53
N LEU A 251 6.43 -4.43 0.14
CA LEU A 251 7.54 -4.60 1.09
C LEU A 251 7.67 -3.43 2.06
N ASP A 252 7.47 -2.18 1.62
CA ASP A 252 7.52 -1.02 2.50
C ASP A 252 6.36 -0.95 3.48
N GLN A 253 5.17 -1.42 3.06
CA GLN A 253 3.97 -1.46 3.89
C GLN A 253 3.99 -2.59 4.91
N TRP A 254 4.50 -3.77 4.52
CA TRP A 254 4.44 -5.00 5.33
C TRP A 254 5.82 -5.49 5.82
N GLY A 255 6.88 -4.76 5.49
CA GLY A 255 8.25 -5.07 5.88
C GLY A 255 8.43 -5.01 7.39
N SER A 256 8.79 -6.16 7.98
CA SER A 256 8.91 -6.35 9.43
C SER A 256 9.86 -5.36 10.12
N SER A 257 10.85 -4.82 9.40
CA SER A 257 11.81 -3.86 9.95
C SER A 257 11.19 -2.50 10.32
N LYS A 258 10.11 -2.06 9.64
CA LYS A 258 9.39 -0.82 9.98
C LYS A 258 8.36 -1.00 11.08
N LEU A 259 7.82 -2.22 11.24
CA LEU A 259 6.91 -2.57 12.34
C LEU A 259 7.62 -2.69 13.70
N ASN A 260 8.94 -2.88 13.69
CA ASN A 260 9.79 -3.01 14.89
C ASN A 260 10.55 -1.74 15.27
N GLN A 261 10.40 -0.63 14.52
CA GLN A 261 10.93 0.66 14.95
C GLN A 261 9.97 1.25 15.97
N GLY A 262 10.28 1.00 17.26
CA GLY A 262 9.57 1.57 18.39
C GLY A 262 9.50 3.10 18.30
N LYS A 263 8.35 3.64 18.74
CA LYS A 263 8.15 5.07 19.01
C LYS A 263 9.17 5.61 19.99
#